data_AF-A0A1G0CK36-F1
#
_entry.id   AF-A0A1G0CK36-F1
#
_cell.length_a   1.000
_cell.length_b   1.000
_cell.length_c   1.000
_cell.angle_alpha   90.00
_cell.angle_beta   90.00
_cell.angle_gamma   90.00
#
_symmetry.space_group_name_H-M   'P 1'
#
loop_
_entity.id
_entity.type
_entity.pdbx_description
1 polymer ?
#
loop_
_entity_poly.entity_id
_entity_poly.type
_entity_poly.pdbx_seq_one_letter_code
_entity_poly.pdbx_strand_id
1 'polypeptide(L)'
;MKIMRYILIVVAALTVLASCSKSDKELLSGTWGIQEMKKDGEVAMSLDPKEQQKIIDKAWAKDGAMMEQMGMDKAALAKSMEEQSKNLAKVTFVFGENGKVKVSANDGKSKDVFSPYTMNEEKKEITIEEENKDKLTYTYTISDEQLILKQKKDELIFKRKS
;
A
#
# COMPACT_ATOMS: atom_id res chain seq x y z
N MET A 1 43.81 55.51 -22.92
CA MET A 1 44.25 54.37 -22.07
C MET A 1 43.11 54.05 -21.11
N LYS A 2 42.52 52.87 -20.96
CA LYS A 2 42.76 51.51 -21.46
C LYS A 2 41.40 50.90 -21.83
N ILE A 3 41.43 50.13 -22.91
CA ILE A 3 40.44 49.13 -23.33
C ILE A 3 40.42 47.97 -22.33
N MET A 4 39.23 47.43 -22.01
CA MET A 4 38.90 45.98 -21.87
C MET A 4 37.47 45.88 -21.29
N ARG A 5 36.41 45.65 -22.08
CA ARG A 5 35.94 44.32 -22.56
C ARG A 5 36.12 43.24 -21.49
N TYR A 6 35.03 42.75 -20.89
CA TYR A 6 34.67 41.32 -20.81
C TYR A 6 33.21 41.13 -20.30
N ILE A 7 32.37 40.57 -21.19
CA ILE A 7 31.41 39.45 -20.96
C ILE A 7 30.19 39.77 -20.07
N LEU A 8 28.96 39.97 -20.56
CA LEU A 8 28.08 39.14 -21.40
C LEU A 8 27.74 37.77 -20.79
N ILE A 9 26.50 37.62 -20.31
CA ILE A 9 25.78 36.35 -20.06
C ILE A 9 26.35 35.49 -18.95
N VAL A 10 25.71 35.56 -17.78
CA VAL A 10 25.27 34.34 -17.08
C VAL A 10 23.87 34.60 -16.54
N VAL A 11 22.89 34.63 -17.45
CA VAL A 11 21.60 33.98 -17.17
C VAL A 11 21.88 32.48 -17.22
N ALA A 12 22.70 31.97 -16.30
CA ALA A 12 22.50 30.61 -15.83
C ALA A 12 21.42 30.82 -14.79
N ALA A 13 20.17 30.54 -15.16
CA ALA A 13 19.73 29.20 -14.88
C ALA A 13 20.13 28.88 -13.42
N LEU A 14 19.42 29.48 -12.46
CA LEU A 14 18.78 28.61 -11.50
C LEU A 14 17.92 27.65 -12.33
N THR A 15 18.59 26.66 -12.92
CA THR A 15 18.22 25.27 -12.74
C THR A 15 17.96 25.16 -11.24
N VAL A 16 16.72 25.50 -10.85
CA VAL A 16 15.95 24.58 -10.02
C VAL A 16 16.33 23.24 -10.62
N LEU A 17 17.23 22.55 -9.93
CA LEU A 17 17.35 21.12 -10.08
C LEU A 17 15.89 20.69 -9.91
N ALA A 18 15.18 20.54 -11.03
CA ALA A 18 14.20 19.51 -11.15
C ALA A 18 15.03 18.27 -10.84
N SER A 19 15.18 18.02 -9.53
CA SER A 19 15.27 16.67 -9.04
C SER A 19 14.20 15.99 -9.85
N CYS A 20 14.60 15.10 -10.77
CA CYS A 20 13.69 14.15 -11.37
C CYS A 20 13.18 13.27 -10.23
N SER A 21 12.41 13.84 -9.30
CA SER A 21 11.57 13.13 -8.39
C SER A 21 10.55 12.51 -9.31
N LYS A 22 10.57 11.18 -9.38
CA LYS A 22 9.55 10.41 -10.06
C LYS A 22 8.18 10.99 -9.68
N SER A 23 7.34 11.22 -10.67
CA SER A 23 5.93 11.51 -10.45
C SER A 23 5.32 10.40 -9.58
N ASP A 24 4.24 10.70 -8.87
CA ASP A 24 3.56 9.67 -8.08
C ASP A 24 3.09 8.51 -8.95
N LYS A 25 2.78 8.74 -10.23
CA LYS A 25 2.40 7.68 -11.19
C LYS A 25 3.57 6.76 -11.46
N GLU A 26 4.76 7.31 -11.68
CA GLU A 26 5.99 6.54 -11.84
C GLU A 26 6.32 5.77 -10.56
N LEU A 27 6.15 6.40 -9.39
CA LEU A 27 6.33 5.74 -8.10
C LEU A 27 5.30 4.61 -7.89
N LEU A 28 4.05 4.80 -8.30
CA LEU A 28 2.98 3.80 -8.14
C LEU A 28 3.20 2.60 -9.05
N SER A 29 3.71 2.83 -10.26
CA SER A 29 3.95 1.79 -11.25
C SER A 29 4.85 0.68 -10.69
N GLY A 30 4.44 -0.57 -10.87
CA GLY A 30 5.16 -1.74 -10.37
C GLY A 30 4.31 -2.65 -9.48
N THR A 31 4.99 -3.57 -8.79
CA THR A 31 4.37 -4.62 -7.99
C THR A 31 4.47 -4.30 -6.50
N TRP A 32 3.36 -4.45 -5.81
CA TRP A 32 3.20 -4.17 -4.38
C TRP A 32 2.62 -5.38 -3.67
N GLY A 33 3.10 -5.68 -2.47
CA GLY A 33 2.48 -6.64 -1.58
C GLY A 33 1.99 -5.94 -0.31
N ILE A 34 0.90 -6.43 0.26
CA ILE A 34 0.42 -5.91 1.55
C ILE A 34 1.46 -6.27 2.61
N GLN A 35 1.76 -5.34 3.51
CA GLN A 35 2.63 -5.52 4.66
C GLN A 35 1.81 -5.50 5.95
N GLU A 36 0.87 -4.58 6.05
CA GLU A 36 0.07 -4.36 7.26
C GLU A 36 -1.30 -3.78 6.87
N MET A 37 -2.31 -4.12 7.66
CA MET A 37 -3.65 -3.56 7.58
C MET A 37 -4.05 -3.00 8.94
N LYS A 38 -4.54 -1.76 8.94
CA LYS A 38 -5.15 -1.14 10.11
C LYS A 38 -6.64 -0.97 9.92
N LYS A 39 -7.39 -1.23 10.98
CA LYS A 39 -8.83 -1.02 11.04
C LYS A 39 -9.14 -0.17 12.26
N ASP A 40 -9.92 0.88 12.07
CA ASP A 40 -10.28 1.83 13.13
C ASP A 40 -9.05 2.44 13.85
N GLY A 41 -7.93 2.57 13.15
CA GLY A 41 -6.66 3.08 13.67
C GLY A 41 -5.80 2.06 14.44
N GLU A 42 -6.24 0.82 14.58
CA GLU A 42 -5.47 -0.26 15.21
C GLU A 42 -4.95 -1.26 14.17
N VAL A 43 -3.78 -1.84 14.41
CA VAL A 43 -3.23 -2.90 13.55
C VAL A 43 -4.12 -4.14 13.66
N ALA A 44 -4.75 -4.52 12.56
CA ALA A 44 -5.66 -5.66 12.46
C ALA A 44 -4.99 -6.90 11.86
N MET A 45 -3.99 -6.70 11.00
CA MET A 45 -3.17 -7.78 10.45
C MET A 45 -1.79 -7.26 10.08
N SER A 46 -0.76 -8.07 10.31
CA SER A 46 0.62 -7.79 9.90
C SER A 46 1.28 -9.03 9.30
N LEU A 47 2.20 -8.80 8.37
CA LEU A 47 3.12 -9.84 7.89
C LEU A 47 4.37 -9.95 8.76
N ASP A 48 4.61 -9.01 9.68
CA ASP A 48 5.66 -9.18 10.69
C ASP A 48 5.20 -10.20 11.74
N PRO A 49 5.94 -11.30 11.98
CA PRO A 49 5.50 -12.34 12.90
C PRO A 49 5.32 -11.85 14.35
N LYS A 50 6.13 -10.88 14.80
CA LYS A 50 6.05 -10.37 16.17
C LYS A 50 4.83 -9.47 16.34
N GLU A 51 4.56 -8.59 15.38
CA GLU A 51 3.34 -7.78 15.39
C GLU A 51 2.10 -8.65 15.24
N GLN A 52 2.11 -9.66 14.36
CA GLN A 52 0.99 -10.59 14.19
C GLN A 52 0.69 -11.35 15.50
N GLN A 53 1.71 -11.79 16.24
CA GLN A 53 1.52 -12.42 17.54
C GLN A 53 0.90 -11.47 18.57
N LYS A 54 1.31 -10.19 18.59
CA LYS A 54 0.68 -9.18 19.47
C LYS A 54 -0.79 -8.98 19.16
N ILE A 55 -1.17 -9.00 17.88
CA ILE A 55 -2.58 -8.90 17.45
C ILE A 55 -3.37 -10.10 17.96
N ILE A 56 -2.85 -11.32 17.79
CA ILE A 56 -3.46 -12.56 18.30
C ILE A 56 -3.64 -12.48 19.82
N ASP A 57 -2.60 -12.07 20.54
CA ASP A 57 -2.64 -11.96 22.00
C ASP A 57 -3.67 -10.92 22.47
N LYS A 58 -3.74 -9.77 21.79
CA LYS A 58 -4.72 -8.72 22.08
C LYS A 58 -6.15 -9.19 21.81
N ALA A 59 -6.39 -9.85 20.67
CA ALA A 59 -7.70 -10.40 20.31
C ALA A 59 -8.16 -11.45 21.33
N TRP A 60 -7.26 -12.35 21.73
CA TRP A 60 -7.55 -13.34 22.76
C TRP A 60 -7.84 -12.70 24.13
N ALA A 61 -7.08 -11.70 24.54
CA ALA A 61 -7.31 -11.01 25.80
C ALA A 61 -8.66 -10.27 25.84
N LYS A 62 -9.12 -9.77 24.70
CA LYS A 62 -10.37 -9.02 24.59
C LYS A 62 -11.60 -9.93 24.46
N ASP A 63 -11.51 -10.91 23.56
CA ASP A 63 -12.66 -11.68 23.10
C ASP A 63 -12.54 -13.20 23.40
N GLY A 64 -11.46 -13.63 24.08
CA GLY A 64 -11.14 -15.04 24.30
C GLY A 64 -12.26 -15.83 24.99
N ALA A 65 -12.91 -15.27 26.01
CA ALA A 65 -14.02 -15.93 26.69
C ALA A 65 -15.23 -16.18 25.75
N MET A 66 -15.47 -15.27 24.80
CA MET A 66 -16.51 -15.45 23.77
C MET A 66 -16.05 -16.47 22.72
N MET A 67 -14.78 -16.43 22.31
CA MET A 67 -14.21 -17.39 21.36
C MET A 67 -14.24 -18.82 21.91
N GLU A 68 -13.95 -19.00 23.20
CA GLU A 68 -14.05 -20.29 23.88
C GLU A 68 -15.49 -20.81 23.87
N GLN A 69 -16.49 -19.95 24.10
CA GLN A 69 -17.91 -20.32 23.98
C GLN A 69 -18.29 -20.72 22.55
N MET A 70 -17.59 -20.19 21.55
CA MET A 70 -17.74 -20.57 20.14
C MET A 70 -16.89 -21.79 19.75
N GLY A 71 -16.20 -22.44 20.71
CA GLY A 71 -15.38 -23.62 20.48
C GLY A 71 -14.01 -23.33 19.84
N MET A 72 -13.55 -22.09 19.88
CA MET A 72 -12.23 -21.69 19.39
C MET A 72 -11.26 -21.47 20.55
N ASP A 73 -10.18 -22.26 20.58
CA ASP A 73 -9.08 -22.03 21.51
C ASP A 73 -8.03 -21.07 20.92
N LYS A 74 -7.09 -20.62 21.77
CA LYS A 74 -6.04 -19.67 21.38
C LYS A 74 -5.15 -20.22 20.26
N ALA A 75 -4.89 -21.53 20.25
CA ALA A 75 -4.02 -22.16 19.26
C ALA A 75 -4.72 -22.20 17.88
N ALA A 76 -6.02 -22.48 17.86
CA ALA A 76 -6.86 -22.44 16.67
C ALA A 76 -6.96 -21.01 16.11
N LEU A 77 -7.14 -20.00 16.98
CA LEU A 77 -7.09 -18.59 16.59
C LEU A 77 -5.73 -18.25 15.95
N ALA A 78 -4.64 -18.56 16.64
CA ALA A 78 -3.29 -18.27 16.16
C ALA A 78 -3.03 -18.91 14.79
N LYS A 79 -3.36 -20.20 14.65
CA LYS A 79 -3.22 -20.92 13.39
C LYS A 79 -4.05 -20.28 12.26
N SER A 80 -5.30 -19.92 12.53
CA SER A 80 -6.17 -19.27 11.55
C SER A 80 -5.59 -17.93 11.09
N MET A 81 -5.15 -17.09 12.03
CA MET A 81 -4.58 -15.78 11.72
C MET A 81 -3.21 -15.88 11.02
N GLU A 82 -2.39 -16.88 11.35
CA GLU A 82 -1.15 -17.17 10.63
C GLU A 82 -1.41 -17.63 9.20
N GLU A 83 -2.40 -18.49 8.98
CA GLU A 83 -2.79 -18.95 7.65
C GLU A 83 -3.31 -17.78 6.79
N GLN A 84 -4.09 -16.87 7.38
CA GLN A 84 -4.50 -15.64 6.72
C GLN A 84 -3.30 -14.77 6.34
N SER A 85 -2.36 -14.54 7.26
CA SER A 85 -1.13 -13.77 6.99
C SER A 85 -0.28 -14.41 5.89
N LYS A 86 -0.11 -15.75 5.90
CA LYS A 86 0.60 -16.51 4.86
C LYS A 86 -0.07 -16.39 3.48
N ASN A 87 -1.40 -16.38 3.44
CA ASN A 87 -2.14 -16.18 2.19
C ASN A 87 -2.00 -14.73 1.71
N LEU A 88 -2.12 -13.75 2.62
CA LEU A 88 -1.97 -12.34 2.31
C LEU A 88 -0.56 -12.01 1.76
N ALA A 89 0.48 -12.64 2.31
CA ALA A 89 1.87 -12.45 1.87
C ALA A 89 2.12 -12.80 0.39
N LYS A 90 1.27 -13.66 -0.18
CA LYS A 90 1.31 -14.05 -1.60
C LYS A 90 0.60 -13.05 -2.49
N VAL A 91 -0.40 -12.32 -1.97
CA VAL A 91 -1.20 -11.39 -2.77
C VAL A 91 -0.32 -10.25 -3.27
N THR A 92 -0.40 -9.97 -4.57
CA THR A 92 0.31 -8.87 -5.21
C THR A 92 -0.65 -7.96 -5.98
N PHE A 93 -0.38 -6.65 -5.88
CA PHE A 93 -1.07 -5.58 -6.59
C PHE A 93 -0.09 -5.01 -7.61
N VAL A 94 -0.44 -5.09 -8.90
CA VAL A 94 0.39 -4.56 -9.98
C VAL A 94 -0.32 -3.36 -10.58
N PHE A 95 0.22 -2.16 -10.36
CA PHE A 95 -0.26 -0.93 -10.97
C PHE A 95 0.51 -0.71 -12.28
N GLY A 96 -0.23 -0.69 -13.40
CA GLY A 96 0.32 -0.43 -14.73
C GLY A 96 -0.18 0.88 -15.34
N GLU A 97 0.38 1.23 -16.49
CA GLU A 97 0.05 2.46 -17.24
C GLU A 97 -1.32 2.43 -17.93
N ASN A 98 -1.94 1.26 -18.03
CA ASN A 98 -3.24 1.06 -18.68
C ASN A 98 -4.45 1.51 -17.83
N GLY A 99 -4.22 2.16 -16.68
CA GLY A 99 -5.27 2.61 -15.76
C GLY A 99 -6.02 1.47 -15.06
N LYS A 100 -5.42 0.27 -14.98
CA LYS A 100 -5.95 -0.86 -14.23
C LYS A 100 -4.93 -1.39 -13.24
N VAL A 101 -5.40 -1.72 -12.04
CA VAL A 101 -4.63 -2.48 -11.05
C VAL A 101 -4.99 -3.95 -11.22
N LYS A 102 -3.97 -4.79 -11.31
CA LYS A 102 -4.11 -6.24 -11.31
C LYS A 102 -3.86 -6.78 -9.90
N VAL A 103 -4.80 -7.54 -9.37
CA VAL A 103 -4.67 -8.21 -8.09
C VAL A 103 -4.52 -9.72 -8.33
N SER A 104 -3.39 -10.26 -7.92
CA SER A 104 -3.05 -11.68 -8.07
C SER A 104 -2.92 -12.32 -6.70
N ALA A 105 -3.72 -13.35 -6.42
CA ALA A 105 -3.63 -14.07 -5.15
C ALA A 105 -2.38 -14.96 -5.03
N ASN A 106 -1.78 -15.34 -6.17
CA ASN A 106 -0.59 -16.20 -6.27
C ASN A 106 -0.69 -17.50 -5.45
N ASP A 107 -1.88 -18.09 -5.39
CA ASP A 107 -2.18 -19.35 -4.70
C ASP A 107 -2.20 -20.57 -5.64
N GLY A 108 -1.92 -20.34 -6.94
CA GLY A 108 -1.95 -21.35 -8.00
C GLY A 108 -3.37 -21.81 -8.40
N LYS A 109 -4.41 -21.17 -7.89
CA LYS A 109 -5.82 -21.58 -8.10
C LYS A 109 -6.71 -20.42 -8.53
N SER A 110 -6.58 -19.28 -7.87
CA SER A 110 -7.39 -18.10 -8.08
C SER A 110 -6.91 -17.34 -9.32
N LYS A 111 -7.88 -16.78 -10.07
CA LYS A 111 -7.61 -15.96 -11.24
C LYS A 111 -7.23 -14.53 -10.82
N ASP A 112 -6.47 -13.86 -11.68
CA ASP A 112 -6.18 -12.43 -11.53
C ASP A 112 -7.47 -11.60 -11.68
N VAL A 113 -7.64 -10.62 -10.79
CA VAL A 113 -8.71 -9.62 -10.85
C VAL A 113 -8.13 -8.31 -11.38
N PHE A 114 -8.90 -7.61 -12.22
CA PHE A 114 -8.47 -6.34 -12.84
C PHE A 114 -9.47 -5.25 -12.53
N SER A 115 -9.03 -4.25 -11.77
CA SER A 115 -9.87 -3.11 -11.37
C SER A 115 -9.37 -1.83 -12.04
N PRO A 116 -10.23 -1.07 -12.74
CA PRO A 116 -9.90 0.28 -13.17
C PRO A 116 -9.49 1.15 -11.97
N TYR A 117 -8.52 2.04 -12.16
CA TYR A 117 -8.18 3.05 -11.16
C TYR A 117 -7.90 4.40 -11.80
N THR A 118 -8.12 5.45 -11.01
CA THR A 118 -7.78 6.84 -11.36
C THR A 118 -7.02 7.47 -10.22
N MET A 119 -6.12 8.41 -10.54
CA MET A 119 -5.29 9.07 -9.54
C MET A 119 -5.32 10.58 -9.72
N ASN A 120 -5.49 11.30 -8.61
CA ASN A 120 -5.41 12.75 -8.51
C ASN A 120 -4.19 13.11 -7.67
N GLU A 121 -3.10 13.51 -8.33
CA GLU A 121 -1.82 13.83 -7.69
C GLU A 121 -1.86 15.09 -6.83
N GLU A 122 -2.67 16.08 -7.21
CA GLU A 122 -2.83 17.32 -6.47
C GLU A 122 -3.52 17.09 -5.12
N LYS A 123 -4.55 16.23 -5.10
CA LYS A 123 -5.28 15.86 -3.89
C LYS A 123 -4.67 14.69 -3.13
N LYS A 124 -3.67 14.01 -3.73
CA LYS A 124 -3.12 12.73 -3.25
C LYS A 124 -4.22 11.68 -3.03
N GLU A 125 -5.09 11.53 -4.02
CA GLU A 125 -6.21 10.57 -3.99
C GLU A 125 -6.08 9.52 -5.10
N ILE A 126 -6.41 8.26 -4.79
CA ILE A 126 -6.56 7.18 -5.76
C ILE A 126 -7.97 6.58 -5.60
N THR A 127 -8.66 6.39 -6.72
CA THR A 127 -9.98 5.76 -6.75
C THR A 127 -9.88 4.46 -7.52
N ILE A 128 -10.26 3.36 -6.90
CA ILE A 128 -10.28 2.01 -7.50
C ILE A 128 -11.75 1.60 -7.68
N GLU A 129 -12.09 1.09 -8.86
CA GLU A 129 -13.43 0.58 -9.16
C GLU A 129 -13.49 -0.94 -8.91
N GLU A 130 -14.43 -1.35 -8.08
CA GLU A 130 -14.69 -2.75 -7.75
C GLU A 130 -15.54 -3.42 -8.85
N GLU A 131 -15.61 -4.76 -8.84
CA GLU A 131 -16.37 -5.53 -9.84
C GLU A 131 -17.87 -5.17 -9.87
N ASN A 132 -18.43 -4.75 -8.74
CA ASN A 132 -19.80 -4.30 -8.60
C ASN A 132 -20.03 -2.83 -9.05
N LYS A 133 -18.98 -2.17 -9.58
CA LYS A 133 -18.93 -0.75 -9.99
C LYS A 133 -18.92 0.26 -8.82
N ASP A 134 -18.78 -0.22 -7.59
CA ASP A 134 -18.52 0.69 -6.47
C ASP A 134 -17.13 1.29 -6.62
N LYS A 135 -17.00 2.55 -6.18
CA LYS A 135 -15.76 3.32 -6.26
C LYS A 135 -15.25 3.58 -4.87
N LEU A 136 -14.08 3.02 -4.58
CA LEU A 136 -13.38 3.24 -3.33
C LEU A 136 -12.29 4.27 -3.56
N THR A 137 -12.48 5.46 -2.97
CA THR A 137 -11.48 6.53 -2.95
C THR A 137 -10.65 6.44 -1.68
N TYR A 138 -9.34 6.52 -1.84
CA TYR A 138 -8.33 6.52 -0.80
C TYR A 138 -7.47 7.77 -0.93
N THR A 139 -7.10 8.37 0.19
CA THR A 139 -5.94 9.25 0.24
C THR A 139 -4.68 8.39 0.28
N TYR A 140 -3.62 8.77 -0.42
CA TYR A 140 -2.40 7.97 -0.48
C TYR A 140 -1.14 8.72 -0.03
N THR A 141 -0.16 7.95 0.42
CA THR A 141 1.24 8.39 0.56
C THR A 141 2.11 7.37 -0.14
N ILE A 142 3.06 7.81 -0.94
CA ILE A 142 3.89 6.93 -1.76
C ILE A 142 5.37 7.35 -1.76
N SER A 143 6.24 6.34 -1.77
CA SER A 143 7.69 6.44 -1.91
C SER A 143 8.19 5.29 -2.78
N ASP A 144 9.50 5.19 -3.01
CA ASP A 144 10.07 4.07 -3.78
C ASP A 144 9.82 2.70 -3.12
N GLU A 145 9.67 2.63 -1.79
CA GLU A 145 9.56 1.34 -1.07
C GLU A 145 8.17 1.08 -0.49
N GLN A 146 7.40 2.12 -0.23
CA GLN A 146 6.15 2.02 0.53
C GLN A 146 5.02 2.81 -0.14
N LEU A 147 3.85 2.18 -0.16
CA LEU A 147 2.57 2.78 -0.53
C LEU A 147 1.62 2.61 0.65
N ILE A 148 0.97 3.69 1.07
CA ILE A 148 -0.07 3.67 2.10
C ILE A 148 -1.35 4.18 1.44
N LEU A 149 -2.41 3.38 1.49
CA LEU A 149 -3.76 3.78 1.09
C LEU A 149 -4.61 3.92 2.35
N LYS A 150 -5.25 5.08 2.52
CA LYS A 150 -6.06 5.40 3.68
C LYS A 150 -7.48 5.73 3.28
N GLN A 151 -8.44 5.13 3.97
CA GLN A 151 -9.86 5.44 3.84
C GLN A 151 -10.45 5.58 5.24
N LYS A 152 -10.91 6.78 5.59
CA LYS A 152 -11.37 7.11 6.95
C LYS A 152 -10.30 6.76 8.01
N LYS A 153 -10.56 5.75 8.85
CA LYS A 153 -9.65 5.27 9.90
C LYS A 153 -8.89 3.99 9.51
N ASP A 154 -9.17 3.45 8.33
CA ASP A 154 -8.57 2.22 7.84
C ASP A 154 -7.37 2.54 6.96
N GLU A 155 -6.32 1.74 7.07
CA GLU A 155 -5.08 1.91 6.33
C GLU A 155 -4.62 0.56 5.75
N LEU A 156 -4.25 0.57 4.48
CA LEU A 156 -3.58 -0.53 3.81
C LEU A 156 -2.14 -0.10 3.53
N ILE A 157 -1.19 -0.79 4.15
CA ILE A 157 0.24 -0.48 4.02
C ILE A 157 0.85 -1.56 3.13
N PHE A 158 1.48 -1.12 2.04
CA PHE A 158 2.09 -1.97 1.05
C PHE A 158 3.60 -1.74 1.02
N LYS A 159 4.33 -2.81 0.72
CA LYS A 159 5.76 -2.77 0.42
C LYS A 159 5.99 -3.15 -1.04
N ARG A 160 6.91 -2.46 -1.70
CA ARG A 160 7.32 -2.80 -3.07
C ARG A 160 7.90 -4.21 -3.12
N LYS A 161 7.50 -4.98 -4.12
CA LYS A 161 8.08 -6.29 -4.44
C LYS A 161 9.14 -6.09 -5.52
N SER A 162 10.34 -6.62 -5.26
CA SER A 162 11.48 -6.64 -6.18
C SER A 162 11.24 -7.57 -7.35
#